data_AF-A0A7K0K0Z9-F1
#
_entry.id   AF-A0A7K0K0Z9-F1
#
_cell.length_a   1.000
_cell.length_b   1.000
_cell.length_c   1.000
_cell.angle_alpha   90.00
_cell.angle_beta   90.00
_cell.angle_gamma   90.00
#
_symmetry.space_group_name_H-M   'P 1'
#
loop_
_entity.id
_entity.type
_entity.pdbx_description
1 polymer ?
#
loop_
_entity_poly.entity_id
_entity_poly.type
_entity_poly.pdbx_seq_one_letter_code
_entity_poly.pdbx_strand_id
1 'polypeptide(L)'
;MSVNEDQTWAARALCADCPPDQLFVQGAAQREVRSICFGCPVRIECLADALDSRASFGVWGGLTERERRAMLRRYPEVKSWEKWLRESDDELAAELRTKHTPHVLAHVRAAKRAAALK
;
A
#
# COMPACT_ATOMS: atom_id res chain seq x y z
N MET A 1 24.96 -0.85 15.77
CA MET A 1 23.73 -1.37 15.15
C MET A 1 23.16 -0.23 14.32
N SER A 2 23.22 -0.32 12.99
CA SER A 2 22.85 0.77 12.09
C SER A 2 21.33 0.84 11.98
N VAL A 3 20.75 1.94 12.46
CA VAL A 3 19.35 2.28 12.22
C VAL A 3 19.38 3.59 11.44
N ASN A 4 18.70 3.65 10.30
CA ASN A 4 18.53 4.79 9.39
C ASN A 4 19.47 4.91 8.18
N GLU A 5 19.57 3.88 7.34
CA GLU A 5 19.94 4.11 5.93
C GLU A 5 18.73 3.98 4.99
N ASP A 6 17.70 3.23 5.39
CA ASP A 6 16.51 2.96 4.59
C ASP A 6 15.42 4.04 4.65
N GLN A 7 15.48 5.01 5.59
CA GLN A 7 14.43 6.05 5.74
C GLN A 7 14.59 7.28 4.82
N THR A 8 15.55 7.26 3.89
CA THR A 8 15.75 8.36 2.93
C THR A 8 14.54 8.56 2.01
N TRP A 9 13.76 7.50 1.73
CA TRP A 9 12.53 7.65 0.98
C TRP A 9 11.42 8.29 1.82
N ALA A 10 11.31 7.98 3.10
CA ALA A 10 10.26 8.50 3.97
C ALA A 10 10.35 10.02 4.11
N ALA A 11 11.57 10.57 4.16
CA ALA A 11 11.83 12.01 4.15
C ALA A 11 11.37 12.73 2.86
N ARG A 12 11.19 11.99 1.75
CA ARG A 12 10.68 12.53 0.47
C ARG A 12 9.17 12.34 0.30
N ALA A 13 8.49 11.78 1.30
CA ALA A 13 7.04 11.58 1.25
C ALA A 13 6.31 12.93 1.35
N LEU A 14 5.29 13.14 0.52
CA LEU A 14 4.47 14.36 0.57
C LEU A 14 3.75 14.55 1.91
N CYS A 15 3.50 13.46 2.65
CA CYS A 15 2.89 13.50 3.97
C CYS A 15 3.90 13.67 5.12
N ALA A 16 5.20 13.76 4.85
CA ALA A 16 6.23 13.81 5.89
C ALA A 16 6.09 15.05 6.80
N ASP A 17 5.65 16.18 6.23
CA ASP A 17 5.44 17.43 6.95
C ASP A 17 4.00 17.62 7.44
N CYS A 18 3.12 16.64 7.23
CA CYS A 18 1.73 16.71 7.69
C CYS A 18 1.66 16.47 9.21
N PRO A 19 0.87 17.26 9.95
CA PRO A 19 0.60 17.01 11.35
C PRO A 19 0.02 15.61 11.61
N PRO A 20 0.46 14.89 12.67
CA PRO A 20 0.02 13.51 12.94
C PRO A 20 -1.50 13.36 13.07
N ASP A 21 -2.18 14.32 13.69
CA ASP A 21 -3.63 14.36 13.86
C ASP A 21 -4.40 14.34 12.52
N GLN A 22 -3.81 14.89 11.47
CA GLN A 22 -4.38 14.84 10.11
C GLN A 22 -4.18 13.49 9.44
N LEU A 23 -3.17 12.71 9.83
CA LEU A 23 -2.85 11.41 9.23
C LEU A 23 -3.50 10.23 9.96
N PHE A 24 -3.69 10.33 11.28
CA PHE A 24 -4.24 9.28 12.13
C PHE A 24 -5.77 9.38 12.29
N VAL A 25 -6.48 9.50 11.17
CA VAL A 25 -7.94 9.62 11.13
C VAL A 25 -8.65 8.26 10.98
N GLN A 26 -9.94 8.23 11.31
CA GLN A 26 -10.78 7.03 11.23
C GLN A 26 -11.90 7.17 10.17
N GLY A 27 -12.42 6.03 9.72
CA GLY A 27 -13.62 5.98 8.89
C GLY A 27 -13.47 6.72 7.55
N ALA A 28 -14.46 7.56 7.21
CA ALA A 28 -14.51 8.25 5.93
C ALA A 28 -13.33 9.22 5.71
N ALA A 29 -12.79 9.80 6.77
CA ALA A 29 -11.67 10.74 6.71
C ALA A 29 -10.37 10.10 6.18
N GLN A 30 -10.22 8.77 6.28
CA GLN A 30 -9.08 8.08 5.68
C GLN A 30 -9.03 8.24 4.15
N ARG A 31 -10.16 8.54 3.50
CA ARG A 31 -10.21 8.81 2.06
C ARG A 31 -9.52 10.13 1.70
N GLU A 32 -9.63 11.13 2.55
CA GLU A 32 -8.97 12.43 2.34
C GLU A 32 -7.45 12.28 2.49
N VAL A 33 -7.00 11.55 3.52
CA VAL A 33 -5.56 11.26 3.70
C VAL A 33 -4.99 10.45 2.55
N ARG A 34 -5.76 9.49 2.02
CA ARG A 34 -5.37 8.66 0.88
C ARG A 34 -5.04 9.50 -0.36
N SER A 35 -5.71 10.64 -0.55
CA SER A 35 -5.55 11.48 -1.73
C SER A 35 -4.11 12.00 -1.89
N ILE A 36 -3.46 12.35 -0.78
CA ILE A 36 -2.06 12.83 -0.74
C ILE A 36 -1.12 11.78 -1.32
N CYS A 37 -1.41 10.50 -1.09
CA CYS A 37 -0.54 9.42 -1.56
C CYS A 37 -0.45 9.34 -3.09
N PHE A 38 -1.47 9.74 -3.85
CA PHE A 38 -1.51 9.54 -5.31
C PHE A 38 -0.57 10.47 -6.10
N GLY A 39 -0.14 11.58 -5.49
CA GLY A 39 0.93 12.44 -6.01
C GLY A 39 2.31 12.10 -5.44
N CYS A 40 2.39 11.21 -4.45
CA CYS A 40 3.61 10.99 -3.67
C CYS A 40 4.67 10.21 -4.47
N PRO A 41 5.90 10.72 -4.60
CA PRO A 41 6.94 10.09 -5.41
C PRO A 41 7.44 8.76 -4.83
N VAL A 42 7.26 8.55 -3.52
CA VAL A 42 7.73 7.37 -2.79
C VAL A 42 6.61 6.40 -2.42
N ARG A 43 5.49 6.45 -3.15
CA ARG A 43 4.29 5.68 -2.81
C ARG A 43 4.53 4.17 -2.85
N ILE A 44 5.35 3.69 -3.79
CA ILE A 44 5.64 2.27 -3.95
C ILE A 44 6.53 1.76 -2.81
N GLU A 45 7.57 2.51 -2.49
CA GLU A 45 8.47 2.25 -1.37
C GLU A 45 7.69 2.22 -0.05
N CYS A 46 6.82 3.22 0.16
CA CYS A 46 5.95 3.31 1.33
C CYS A 46 5.00 2.11 1.45
N LEU A 47 4.41 1.67 0.34
CA LEU A 47 3.51 0.51 0.36
C LEU A 47 4.28 -0.80 0.59
N ALA A 48 5.43 -0.95 -0.06
CA ALA A 48 6.29 -2.13 0.08
C ALA A 48 6.71 -2.31 1.54
N ASP A 49 7.27 -1.26 2.15
CA ASP A 49 7.70 -1.27 3.54
C ASP A 49 6.55 -1.62 4.50
N ALA A 50 5.35 -1.07 4.28
CA ALA A 50 4.18 -1.38 5.08
C ALA A 50 3.69 -2.84 4.93
N LEU A 51 3.88 -3.46 3.76
CA LEU A 51 3.51 -4.84 3.52
C LEU A 51 4.57 -5.80 4.07
N ASP A 52 5.85 -5.51 3.86
CA ASP A 52 6.99 -6.28 4.38
C ASP A 52 7.00 -6.28 5.92
N SER A 53 6.84 -5.11 6.55
CA SER A 53 6.76 -4.95 8.01
C SER A 53 5.40 -5.36 8.62
N ARG A 54 4.38 -5.58 7.78
CA ARG A 54 2.99 -5.85 8.19
C ARG A 54 2.41 -4.77 9.11
N ALA A 55 2.65 -3.50 8.76
CA ALA A 55 2.18 -2.34 9.52
C ALA A 55 0.68 -2.44 9.88
N SER A 56 0.39 -2.33 11.18
CA SER A 56 -0.90 -2.68 11.79
C SER A 56 -1.97 -1.58 11.74
N PHE A 57 -1.61 -0.33 11.45
CA PHE A 57 -2.55 0.79 11.38
C PHE A 57 -2.17 1.80 10.30
N GLY A 58 -3.04 2.79 10.08
CA GLY A 58 -2.80 3.91 9.17
C GLY A 58 -2.95 3.63 7.68
N VAL A 59 -2.85 4.71 6.89
CA VAL A 59 -2.83 4.69 5.43
C VAL A 59 -1.37 4.69 4.95
N TRP A 60 -1.01 3.74 4.10
CA TRP A 60 0.36 3.55 3.61
C TRP A 60 0.34 3.36 2.11
N GLY A 61 1.12 4.16 1.38
CA GLY A 61 1.14 4.14 -0.08
C GLY A 61 -0.26 4.28 -0.71
N GLY A 62 -1.18 4.94 -0.02
CA GLY A 62 -2.57 5.07 -0.43
C GLY A 62 -3.41 3.81 -0.20
N LEU A 63 -3.05 2.90 0.69
CA LEU A 63 -3.86 1.75 1.10
C LEU A 63 -4.19 1.79 2.59
N THR A 64 -5.43 1.45 2.91
CA THR A 64 -5.89 1.21 4.28
C THR A 64 -5.35 -0.12 4.81
N GLU A 65 -5.33 -0.27 6.14
CA GLU A 65 -4.94 -1.51 6.81
C GLU A 65 -5.74 -2.73 6.28
N ARG A 66 -7.05 -2.56 6.06
CA ARG A 66 -7.92 -3.62 5.55
C ARG A 66 -7.52 -4.10 4.16
N GLU A 67 -7.15 -3.17 3.27
CA GLU A 67 -6.69 -3.49 1.92
C GLU A 67 -5.34 -4.22 1.96
N ARG A 68 -4.38 -3.72 2.75
CA ARG A 68 -3.07 -4.38 2.93
C ARG A 68 -3.21 -5.79 3.49
N ARG A 69 -4.05 -5.99 4.51
CA ARG A 69 -4.35 -7.33 5.05
C ARG A 69 -4.98 -8.27 4.02
N ALA A 70 -5.79 -7.74 3.09
CA ALA A 70 -6.34 -8.54 2.00
C ALA A 70 -5.25 -8.99 1.01
N MET A 71 -4.30 -8.11 0.69
CA MET A 71 -3.14 -8.43 -0.15
C MET A 71 -2.25 -9.50 0.50
N LEU A 72 -1.87 -9.32 1.76
CA LEU A 72 -1.03 -10.28 2.49
C LEU A 72 -1.64 -11.69 2.55
N ARG A 73 -2.97 -11.80 2.65
CA ARG A 73 -3.66 -13.09 2.59
C ARG A 73 -3.75 -13.68 1.19
N ARG A 74 -3.80 -12.83 0.17
CA ARG A 74 -3.97 -13.26 -1.23
C ARG A 74 -2.66 -13.70 -1.87
N TYR A 75 -1.55 -13.06 -1.50
CA TYR A 75 -0.22 -13.31 -2.06
C TYR A 75 0.77 -13.76 -0.96
N PRO A 76 0.50 -14.87 -0.25
CA PRO A 76 1.37 -15.37 0.81
C PRO A 76 2.78 -15.76 0.31
N GLU A 77 2.95 -15.99 -0.98
CA GLU A 77 4.20 -16.38 -1.64
C GLU A 77 5.15 -15.20 -1.93
N VAL A 78 4.67 -13.96 -1.85
CA VAL A 78 5.48 -12.78 -2.15
C VAL A 78 6.51 -12.56 -1.04
N LYS A 79 7.79 -12.62 -1.40
CA LYS A 79 8.94 -12.42 -0.48
C LYS A 79 9.54 -11.01 -0.53
N SER A 80 9.27 -10.26 -1.59
CA SER A 80 9.73 -8.89 -1.77
C SER A 80 8.59 -8.09 -2.37
N TRP A 81 7.93 -7.29 -1.54
CA TRP A 81 6.79 -6.50 -1.97
C TRP A 81 7.21 -5.37 -2.91
N GLU A 82 8.39 -4.78 -2.73
CA GLU A 82 8.89 -3.77 -3.67
C GLU A 82 9.01 -4.35 -5.09
N LYS A 83 9.68 -5.50 -5.24
CA LYS A 83 9.86 -6.14 -6.54
C LYS A 83 8.52 -6.51 -7.16
N TRP A 84 7.63 -7.12 -6.37
CA TRP A 84 6.29 -7.49 -6.84
C TRP A 84 5.50 -6.26 -7.32
N LEU A 85 5.51 -5.17 -6.53
CA LEU A 85 4.82 -3.94 -6.87
C LEU A 85 5.40 -3.26 -8.10
N ARG A 86 6.69 -3.40 -8.41
CA ARG A 86 7.32 -2.77 -9.59
C ARG A 86 7.27 -3.63 -10.86
N GLU A 87 7.38 -4.94 -10.74
CA GLU A 87 7.66 -5.83 -11.88
C GLU A 87 6.57 -6.87 -12.16
N SER A 88 5.68 -7.17 -11.21
CA SER A 88 4.65 -8.19 -11.43
C SER A 88 3.67 -7.82 -12.55
N ASP A 89 3.28 -8.81 -13.34
CA ASP A 89 2.22 -8.73 -14.35
C ASP A 89 0.81 -8.92 -13.76
N ASP A 90 0.68 -9.09 -12.43
CA ASP A 90 -0.63 -9.17 -11.78
C ASP A 90 -1.42 -7.87 -11.98
N GLU A 91 -2.71 -7.98 -12.32
CA GLU A 91 -3.59 -6.84 -12.60
C GLU A 91 -3.61 -5.83 -11.44
N LEU A 92 -3.58 -6.31 -10.19
CA LEU A 92 -3.55 -5.44 -9.03
C LEU A 92 -2.20 -4.71 -8.92
N ALA A 93 -1.09 -5.39 -9.20
CA ALA A 93 0.23 -4.74 -9.20
C ALA A 93 0.30 -3.63 -10.26
N ALA A 94 -0.26 -3.87 -11.44
CA ALA A 94 -0.38 -2.86 -12.49
C ALA A 94 -1.25 -1.66 -12.06
N GLU A 95 -2.41 -1.91 -11.45
CA GLU A 95 -3.30 -0.85 -10.93
C GLU A 95 -2.57 -0.01 -9.86
N LEU A 96 -1.86 -0.67 -8.94
CA LEU A 96 -1.12 -0.03 -7.84
C LEU A 96 0.04 0.87 -8.31
N ARG A 97 0.50 0.76 -9.56
CA ARG A 97 1.47 1.69 -10.15
C ARG A 97 0.83 2.98 -10.65
N THR A 98 -0.49 3.00 -10.86
CA THR A 98 -1.22 4.16 -11.39
C THR A 98 -1.53 5.19 -10.29
N LYS A 99 -1.64 6.48 -10.63
CA LYS A 99 -1.89 7.57 -9.66
C LYS A 99 -3.37 7.73 -9.29
N HIS A 100 -4.09 6.62 -9.14
CA HIS A 100 -5.52 6.62 -8.78
C HIS A 100 -5.76 5.72 -7.57
N THR A 101 -6.97 5.83 -7.01
CA THR A 101 -7.46 4.95 -5.94
C THR A 101 -7.58 3.52 -6.46
N PRO A 102 -6.78 2.55 -5.96
CA PRO A 102 -6.85 1.17 -6.43
C PRO A 102 -8.05 0.43 -5.83
N HIS A 103 -8.59 -0.52 -6.60
CA HIS A 103 -9.73 -1.36 -6.23
C HIS A 103 -9.27 -2.71 -5.64
N VAL A 104 -8.34 -2.66 -4.68
CA VAL A 104 -7.69 -3.83 -4.07
C VAL A 104 -8.69 -4.92 -3.66
N LEU A 105 -9.75 -4.55 -2.94
CA LEU A 105 -10.74 -5.53 -2.46
C LEU A 105 -11.54 -6.17 -3.59
N ALA A 106 -11.75 -5.46 -4.71
CA ALA A 106 -12.41 -6.01 -5.88
C ALA A 106 -11.51 -7.04 -6.57
N HIS A 107 -10.24 -6.71 -6.82
CA HIS A 107 -9.25 -7.64 -7.39
C HIS A 107 -9.11 -8.91 -6.54
N VAL A 108 -8.95 -8.76 -5.22
CA VAL A 108 -8.82 -9.91 -4.31
C VAL A 108 -10.08 -10.79 -4.33
N ARG A 109 -11.28 -10.19 -4.39
CA ARG A 109 -12.54 -10.94 -4.47
C ARG A 109 -12.72 -11.65 -5.81
N ALA A 110 -12.41 -10.98 -6.92
CA ALA A 110 -12.49 -11.55 -8.26
C ALA A 110 -11.55 -12.77 -8.39
N ALA A 111 -10.31 -12.64 -7.96
CA ALA A 111 -9.34 -13.73 -7.95
C ALA A 111 -9.80 -14.92 -7.09
N LYS A 112 -10.35 -14.65 -5.90
CA LYS A 112 -10.89 -15.72 -5.02
C LYS A 112 -12.05 -16.47 -5.69
N ARG A 113 -12.95 -15.76 -6.39
CA ARG A 113 -14.05 -16.39 -7.15
C ARG A 113 -13.52 -17.27 -8.27
N ALA A 114 -12.56 -16.78 -9.05
CA ALA A 114 -11.94 -17.55 -10.14
C ALA A 114 -11.26 -18.83 -9.64
N ALA A 115 -10.62 -18.81 -8.46
CA ALA A 115 -10.01 -19.98 -7.86
C ALA A 115 -11.03 -21.02 -7.35
N ALA A 116 -12.23 -20.61 -6.93
CA ALA A 116 -13.27 -21.51 -6.44
C ALA A 116 -14.08 -22.21 -7.55
N LEU A 117 -13.93 -21.77 -8.81
CA LEU A 117 -14.56 -22.37 -10.00
C LEU A 117 -13.67 -23.42 -10.70
N LYS A 118 -12.43 -23.58 -10.25
CA LYS A 118 -11.47 -24.60 -10.71
C LYS A 118 -11.46 -25.76 -9.73
#